data_AF-A0A7V4BSU0-F1
#
_entry.id   AF-A0A7V4BSU0-F1
#
_cell.length_a   1.000
_cell.length_b   1.000
_cell.length_c   1.000
_cell.angle_alpha   90.00
_cell.angle_beta   90.00
_cell.angle_gamma   90.00
#
_symmetry.space_group_name_H-M   'P 1'
#
loop_
_entity.id
_entity.type
_entity.pdbx_description
1 polymer ?
#
loop_
_entity_poly.entity_id
_entity_poly.type
_entity_poly.pdbx_seq_one_letter_code
_entity_poly.pdbx_strand_id
1 'polypeptide(L)'
;MKTLLTYQLRLYALAMLTACIFLAAVPLQGQSVISVGAGSYASYPPTYENNGFFTTFAQSADIRVAPGETRPIPTNDWWTNIIYDENDPLGGRLWAMPLVVDPAVEGVNIYNPWKWNAAGNDLLIDYPVVLKGSGFTPVRSIATNWSDWTVEVKTYQDINNKYVLFTAAHGIPFVWFNCVGFTPQIECYHGATYMNASGANISFPFTGEYFVIRYWDTFYGVHLPPGSTVTQGGPTGNLLTLNLPAGSNYVIISALPNAAAAATMHSYAYVKPTNTTVSWSYNPSQGTLSTTWSLTTTNLRGAALNTVMQGFLPHHYRTALSSNVSYNGITFSQSRGLLRMATGNTFTFTYRMNGILPNYPAPVAQAGVANTYDPAKMSTIITNYANTIRSQPTPYGAADTYWGGKDLVRLAKMMLFAKETGHTEYNYLLTTLKNTLSNWLTYTSGEQERYFAWYPKWKGLIGFNESYYSGMFTDNHFHYGYFIQAAALCAMADPDFINQYSGILTMIAKQYANWDRSDANFPFLRTFDP
;
A
#
# COMPACT_ATOMS: atom_id res chain seq x y z
N MET A 1 23.85 20.45 -73.44
CA MET A 1 23.44 19.55 -72.33
C MET A 1 24.54 19.28 -71.28
N LYS A 2 25.84 19.40 -71.60
CA LYS A 2 26.94 19.20 -70.61
C LYS A 2 27.27 20.41 -69.71
N THR A 3 26.70 21.59 -69.95
CA THR A 3 26.99 22.81 -69.19
C THR A 3 25.94 23.18 -68.14
N LEU A 4 24.73 22.59 -68.17
CA LEU A 4 23.71 22.80 -67.11
C LEU A 4 23.90 21.87 -65.90
N LEU A 5 24.53 20.70 -66.07
CA LEU A 5 24.65 19.71 -65.00
C LEU A 5 25.67 20.14 -63.94
N THR A 6 26.74 20.84 -64.34
CA THR A 6 27.84 21.24 -63.44
C THR A 6 27.47 22.41 -62.54
N TYR A 7 26.50 23.25 -62.94
CA TYR A 7 26.02 24.37 -62.13
C TYR A 7 25.02 23.93 -61.04
N GLN A 8 24.15 22.95 -61.34
CA GLN A 8 23.22 22.42 -60.33
C GLN A 8 23.94 21.63 -59.24
N LEU A 9 24.97 20.84 -59.57
CA LEU A 9 25.74 20.06 -58.58
C LEU A 9 26.48 20.94 -57.54
N ARG A 10 26.89 22.16 -57.91
CA ARG A 10 27.54 23.10 -56.96
C ARG A 10 26.53 23.78 -56.02
N LEU A 11 25.30 24.03 -56.46
CA LEU A 11 24.23 24.58 -55.63
C LEU A 11 23.70 23.55 -54.61
N TYR A 12 23.62 22.27 -54.98
CA TYR A 12 23.25 21.20 -54.04
C TYR A 12 24.34 20.91 -53.00
N ALA A 13 25.63 20.96 -53.38
CA ALA A 13 26.73 20.77 -52.44
C ALA A 13 26.85 21.93 -51.44
N LEU A 14 26.60 23.19 -51.87
CA LEU A 14 26.61 24.33 -50.98
C LEU A 14 25.39 24.36 -50.03
N ALA A 15 24.20 23.94 -50.53
CA ALA A 15 23.00 23.81 -49.72
C ALA A 15 23.11 22.69 -48.66
N MET A 16 23.73 21.55 -48.99
CA MET A 16 24.01 20.49 -48.02
C MET A 16 25.08 20.89 -47.00
N LEU A 17 26.07 21.72 -47.36
CA LEU A 17 27.07 22.19 -46.40
C LEU A 17 26.49 23.21 -45.40
N THR A 18 25.51 24.03 -45.81
CA THR A 18 24.78 24.93 -44.90
C THR A 18 23.69 24.24 -44.08
N ALA A 19 23.15 23.09 -44.54
CA ALA A 19 22.21 22.29 -43.74
C ALA A 19 22.90 21.46 -42.65
N CYS A 20 24.21 21.17 -42.80
CA CYS A 20 24.98 20.44 -41.80
C CYS A 20 25.56 21.31 -40.66
N ILE A 21 25.39 22.64 -40.68
CA ILE A 21 25.93 23.56 -39.65
C ILE A 21 24.84 24.06 -38.67
N PHE A 22 23.57 23.67 -38.85
CA PHE A 22 22.47 23.99 -37.92
C PHE A 22 21.84 22.77 -37.23
N LEU A 23 22.51 21.63 -37.22
CA LEU A 23 22.34 20.67 -36.11
C LEU A 23 23.19 21.18 -34.95
N ALA A 24 22.73 22.26 -34.32
CA ALA A 24 23.09 22.50 -32.93
C ALA A 24 22.71 21.20 -32.21
N ALA A 25 23.72 20.48 -31.70
CA ALA A 25 23.50 19.42 -30.76
C ALA A 25 22.69 20.03 -29.63
N VAL A 26 21.36 19.85 -29.66
CA VAL A 26 20.54 20.05 -28.48
C VAL A 26 21.16 19.06 -27.50
N PRO A 27 21.83 19.51 -26.43
CA PRO A 27 22.35 18.56 -25.46
C PRO A 27 21.13 17.73 -25.05
N LEU A 28 21.25 16.40 -25.13
CA LEU A 28 20.38 15.50 -24.39
C LEU A 28 20.42 16.02 -22.95
N GLN A 29 19.43 16.82 -22.57
CA GLN A 29 19.40 17.37 -21.23
C GLN A 29 19.09 16.17 -20.33
N GLY A 30 20.12 15.73 -19.60
CA GLY A 30 19.94 14.78 -18.52
C GLY A 30 18.92 15.31 -17.51
N GLN A 31 18.44 14.44 -16.62
CA GLN A 31 17.53 14.89 -15.57
C GLN A 31 18.17 16.05 -14.79
N SER A 32 17.38 17.04 -14.40
CA SER A 32 17.93 18.12 -13.58
C SER A 32 18.24 17.62 -12.17
N VAL A 33 19.33 18.11 -11.61
CA VAL A 33 19.77 17.79 -10.25
C VAL A 33 19.01 18.65 -9.25
N ILE A 34 18.39 18.03 -8.25
CA ILE A 34 17.77 18.71 -7.11
C ILE A 34 18.59 18.44 -5.85
N SER A 35 19.23 19.48 -5.31
CA SER A 35 20.11 19.37 -4.13
C SER A 35 19.33 19.26 -2.82
N VAL A 36 19.82 18.41 -1.91
CA VAL A 36 19.28 18.20 -0.55
C VAL A 36 20.45 18.02 0.42
N GLY A 37 20.85 19.11 1.09
CA GLY A 37 22.08 19.10 1.88
C GLY A 37 23.30 18.83 0.98
N ALA A 38 24.15 17.87 1.35
CA ALA A 38 25.25 17.41 0.52
C ALA A 38 24.84 16.37 -0.55
N GLY A 39 23.60 15.89 -0.50
CA GLY A 39 23.06 14.94 -1.47
C GLY A 39 22.24 15.62 -2.57
N SER A 40 21.70 14.79 -3.46
CA SER A 40 20.80 15.23 -4.53
C SER A 40 20.02 14.06 -5.14
N TYR A 41 18.98 14.38 -5.90
CA TYR A 41 18.20 13.43 -6.69
C TYR A 41 17.88 13.99 -8.09
N ALA A 42 17.50 13.11 -9.01
CA ALA A 42 17.04 13.45 -10.35
C ALA A 42 15.58 13.94 -10.33
N SER A 43 15.27 15.04 -11.02
CA SER A 43 13.93 15.66 -10.97
C SER A 43 12.77 14.85 -11.56
N TYR A 44 13.06 13.82 -12.36
CA TYR A 44 12.09 12.89 -12.95
C TYR A 44 12.75 11.52 -13.21
N PRO A 45 12.00 10.43 -13.45
CA PRO A 45 12.57 9.10 -13.70
C PRO A 45 13.30 8.97 -15.05
N PRO A 46 14.14 7.95 -15.24
CA PRO A 46 14.88 7.74 -16.48
C PRO A 46 13.99 7.33 -17.64
N THR A 47 14.27 7.86 -18.83
CA THR A 47 13.53 7.55 -20.07
C THR A 47 14.01 6.28 -20.78
N TYR A 48 15.17 5.74 -20.39
CA TYR A 48 15.80 4.59 -21.05
C TYR A 48 15.47 3.24 -20.36
N GLU A 49 15.11 3.24 -19.08
CA GLU A 49 14.82 1.99 -18.38
C GLU A 49 13.50 1.37 -18.80
N ASN A 50 13.53 0.05 -19.02
CA ASN A 50 12.39 -0.74 -19.48
C ASN A 50 11.63 -0.07 -20.63
N ASN A 51 12.37 0.41 -21.64
CA ASN A 51 11.85 1.14 -22.80
C ASN A 51 10.98 2.37 -22.42
N GLY A 52 11.33 3.07 -21.34
CA GLY A 52 10.62 4.26 -20.88
C GLY A 52 9.34 3.96 -20.09
N PHE A 53 9.09 2.70 -19.75
CA PHE A 53 7.93 2.28 -18.97
C PHE A 53 7.83 3.02 -17.64
N PHE A 54 8.92 3.13 -16.86
CA PHE A 54 8.87 3.82 -15.56
C PHE A 54 8.65 5.33 -15.69
N THR A 55 9.20 5.96 -16.73
CA THR A 55 8.86 7.36 -17.05
C THR A 55 7.37 7.50 -17.35
N THR A 56 6.83 6.60 -18.18
CA THR A 56 5.41 6.61 -18.55
C THR A 56 4.53 6.38 -17.33
N PHE A 57 4.87 5.42 -16.47
CA PHE A 57 4.17 5.16 -15.23
C PHE A 57 4.24 6.36 -14.28
N ALA A 58 5.41 6.98 -14.11
CA ALA A 58 5.57 8.10 -13.18
C ALA A 58 4.87 9.38 -13.64
N GLN A 59 4.84 9.65 -14.95
CA GLN A 59 4.35 10.90 -15.52
C GLN A 59 2.91 10.79 -16.06
N SER A 60 2.58 9.64 -16.65
CA SER A 60 1.38 9.47 -17.48
C SER A 60 0.43 8.39 -16.96
N ALA A 61 0.77 7.61 -15.92
CA ALA A 61 -0.13 6.59 -15.38
C ALA A 61 -1.51 7.16 -15.06
N ASP A 62 -2.54 6.42 -15.40
CA ASP A 62 -3.92 6.80 -15.14
C ASP A 62 -4.27 6.55 -13.66
N ILE A 63 -3.91 7.52 -12.81
CA ILE A 63 -4.18 7.48 -11.37
C ILE A 63 -5.68 7.74 -11.14
N ARG A 64 -6.39 6.70 -10.73
CA ARG A 64 -7.84 6.67 -10.53
C ARG A 64 -8.26 7.19 -9.15
N VAL A 65 -8.12 8.49 -8.95
CA VAL A 65 -8.61 9.23 -7.76
C VAL A 65 -9.62 10.31 -8.13
N ALA A 66 -10.29 10.90 -7.14
CA ALA A 66 -11.19 12.03 -7.37
C ALA A 66 -10.49 13.21 -8.10
N PRO A 67 -11.19 13.89 -9.04
CA PRO A 67 -10.64 15.08 -9.68
C PRO A 67 -10.23 16.15 -8.67
N GLY A 68 -9.04 16.72 -8.84
CA GLY A 68 -8.51 17.76 -7.96
C GLY A 68 -7.86 17.23 -6.68
N GLU A 69 -7.69 15.92 -6.53
CA GLU A 69 -6.90 15.34 -5.44
C GLU A 69 -5.46 15.87 -5.45
N THR A 70 -4.99 16.34 -4.30
CA THR A 70 -3.64 16.91 -4.12
C THR A 70 -2.80 16.16 -3.09
N ARG A 71 -3.40 15.24 -2.33
CA ARG A 71 -2.68 14.43 -1.35
C ARG A 71 -1.69 13.50 -2.07
N PRO A 72 -0.57 13.13 -1.42
CA PRO A 72 0.27 12.04 -1.88
C PRO A 72 -0.55 10.77 -2.10
N ILE A 73 -0.34 10.12 -3.24
CA ILE A 73 -1.11 8.95 -3.64
C ILE A 73 -0.55 7.72 -2.91
N PRO A 74 -1.37 7.02 -2.09
CA PRO A 74 -0.91 5.80 -1.44
C PRO A 74 -0.66 4.70 -2.47
N THR A 75 0.25 3.81 -2.14
CA THR A 75 0.57 2.59 -2.89
C THR A 75 0.82 1.49 -1.86
N ASN A 76 0.91 0.22 -2.29
CA ASN A 76 1.18 -0.93 -1.39
C ASN A 76 0.09 -1.17 -0.32
N ASP A 77 -1.10 -0.62 -0.52
CA ASP A 77 -2.28 -0.79 0.32
C ASP A 77 -3.23 -1.85 -0.29
N TRP A 78 -4.10 -2.46 0.53
CA TRP A 78 -5.01 -3.56 0.14
C TRP A 78 -6.03 -3.21 -0.94
N TRP A 79 -6.15 -1.92 -1.27
CA TRP A 79 -7.05 -1.36 -2.27
C TRP A 79 -6.33 -0.63 -3.41
N THR A 80 -4.99 -0.74 -3.50
CA THR A 80 -4.18 -0.01 -4.50
C THR A 80 -4.60 -0.27 -5.94
N ASN A 81 -5.16 -1.46 -6.25
CA ASN A 81 -5.67 -1.76 -7.59
C ASN A 81 -6.80 -0.82 -8.04
N ILE A 82 -7.52 -0.16 -7.11
CA ILE A 82 -8.48 0.90 -7.44
C ILE A 82 -7.76 2.12 -8.03
N ILE A 83 -6.57 2.45 -7.54
CA ILE A 83 -5.76 3.59 -7.99
C ILE A 83 -5.13 3.31 -9.35
N TYR A 84 -4.53 2.13 -9.50
CA TYR A 84 -3.84 1.74 -10.72
C TYR A 84 -3.78 0.22 -10.87
N ASP A 85 -4.14 -0.22 -12.06
CA ASP A 85 -4.13 -1.59 -12.56
C ASP A 85 -4.30 -1.40 -14.07
N GLU A 86 -3.32 -1.86 -14.83
CA GLU A 86 -3.23 -1.62 -16.26
C GLU A 86 -4.25 -2.46 -17.04
N ASN A 87 -4.72 -3.55 -16.44
CA ASN A 87 -5.61 -4.53 -17.09
C ASN A 87 -7.05 -4.45 -16.58
N ASP A 88 -7.28 -3.84 -15.41
CA ASP A 88 -8.60 -3.75 -14.79
C ASP A 88 -8.95 -2.30 -14.32
N PRO A 89 -9.73 -1.54 -15.11
CA PRO A 89 -10.16 -0.19 -14.74
C PRO A 89 -11.20 -0.16 -13.60
N LEU A 90 -11.75 -1.30 -13.19
CA LEU A 90 -12.63 -1.44 -12.03
C LEU A 90 -11.84 -1.76 -10.76
N GLY A 91 -10.63 -2.33 -10.92
CA GLY A 91 -9.59 -2.53 -9.93
C GLY A 91 -9.45 -3.99 -9.48
N GLY A 92 -10.52 -4.60 -9.01
CA GLY A 92 -10.53 -6.00 -8.57
C GLY A 92 -10.85 -6.16 -7.07
N ARG A 93 -10.50 -7.33 -6.54
CA ARG A 93 -10.95 -7.81 -5.21
C ARG A 93 -10.25 -7.10 -4.06
N LEU A 94 -11.02 -6.33 -3.29
CA LEU A 94 -10.60 -5.63 -2.09
C LEU A 94 -10.91 -6.48 -0.85
N TRP A 95 -9.88 -7.04 -0.23
CA TRP A 95 -10.01 -7.94 0.92
C TRP A 95 -10.21 -7.18 2.25
N ALA A 96 -11.37 -6.54 2.41
CA ALA A 96 -11.68 -5.70 3.56
C ALA A 96 -11.70 -6.45 4.91
N MET A 97 -11.90 -7.76 4.94
CA MET A 97 -12.00 -8.60 6.15
C MET A 97 -13.07 -8.14 7.17
N PRO A 98 -14.19 -8.87 7.36
CA PRO A 98 -14.45 -10.21 6.85
C PRO A 98 -14.96 -10.25 5.41
N LEU A 99 -15.45 -9.14 4.87
CA LEU A 99 -15.97 -9.08 3.51
C LEU A 99 -14.84 -8.91 2.48
N VAL A 100 -15.08 -9.39 1.28
CA VAL A 100 -14.32 -9.02 0.08
C VAL A 100 -15.26 -8.27 -0.85
N VAL A 101 -14.83 -7.12 -1.35
CA VAL A 101 -15.63 -6.26 -2.25
C VAL A 101 -14.93 -6.18 -3.59
N ASP A 102 -15.66 -6.35 -4.68
CA ASP A 102 -15.08 -6.44 -6.02
C ASP A 102 -15.98 -5.68 -7.02
N PRO A 103 -15.60 -4.45 -7.42
CA PRO A 103 -16.31 -3.73 -8.48
C PRO A 103 -16.19 -4.50 -9.79
N ALA A 104 -17.32 -4.81 -10.43
CA ALA A 104 -17.37 -5.68 -11.60
C ALA A 104 -18.38 -5.15 -12.63
N VAL A 105 -18.32 -5.63 -13.88
CA VAL A 105 -19.18 -5.12 -14.96
C VAL A 105 -20.68 -5.32 -14.68
N GLU A 106 -21.03 -6.31 -13.87
CA GLU A 106 -22.40 -6.58 -13.42
C GLU A 106 -22.88 -5.70 -12.25
N GLY A 107 -21.98 -4.96 -11.58
CA GLY A 107 -22.28 -4.15 -10.40
C GLY A 107 -21.13 -4.16 -9.38
N VAL A 108 -21.45 -4.42 -8.11
CA VAL A 108 -20.44 -4.65 -7.07
C VAL A 108 -20.67 -6.02 -6.48
N ASN A 109 -19.64 -6.87 -6.53
CA ASN A 109 -19.65 -8.21 -5.97
C ASN A 109 -19.20 -8.16 -4.50
N ILE A 110 -19.95 -8.85 -3.63
CA ILE A 110 -19.66 -8.96 -2.20
C ILE A 110 -19.53 -10.43 -1.83
N TYR A 111 -18.41 -10.79 -1.21
CA TYR A 111 -18.13 -12.13 -0.72
C TYR A 111 -17.93 -12.12 0.80
N ASN A 112 -18.37 -13.17 1.48
CA ASN A 112 -18.12 -13.45 2.89
C ASN A 112 -17.36 -14.79 3.02
N PRO A 113 -16.04 -14.81 2.74
CA PRO A 113 -15.23 -16.02 2.81
C PRO A 113 -15.25 -16.62 4.23
N TRP A 114 -15.48 -17.94 4.30
CA TRP A 114 -15.71 -18.65 5.57
C TRP A 114 -15.00 -20.02 5.66
N LYS A 115 -14.57 -20.57 4.52
CA LYS A 115 -13.93 -21.89 4.42
C LYS A 115 -12.61 -21.82 3.68
N TRP A 116 -11.70 -22.69 4.07
CA TRP A 116 -10.45 -22.93 3.34
C TRP A 116 -10.68 -23.91 2.21
N ASN A 117 -9.84 -23.86 1.19
CA ASN A 117 -9.78 -24.92 0.18
C ASN A 117 -9.26 -26.23 0.79
N ALA A 118 -9.38 -27.34 0.05
CA ALA A 118 -8.98 -28.66 0.54
C ALA A 118 -7.49 -28.76 0.92
N ALA A 119 -6.63 -27.95 0.27
CA ALA A 119 -5.20 -27.89 0.57
C ALA A 119 -4.86 -27.02 1.80
N GLY A 120 -5.82 -26.23 2.30
CA GLY A 120 -5.62 -25.35 3.45
C GLY A 120 -4.73 -24.13 3.19
N ASN A 121 -4.44 -23.81 1.93
CA ASN A 121 -3.56 -22.69 1.57
C ASN A 121 -4.33 -21.44 1.10
N ASP A 122 -5.60 -21.58 0.68
CA ASP A 122 -6.41 -20.45 0.22
C ASP A 122 -7.75 -20.38 0.96
N LEU A 123 -8.11 -19.17 1.39
CA LEU A 123 -9.45 -18.88 1.87
C LEU A 123 -10.37 -18.69 0.66
N LEU A 124 -11.38 -19.54 0.52
CA LEU A 124 -12.25 -19.55 -0.64
C LEU A 124 -13.30 -18.44 -0.58
N ILE A 125 -13.45 -17.75 -1.71
CA ILE A 125 -14.65 -16.97 -2.01
C ILE A 125 -15.53 -17.82 -2.94
N ASP A 126 -16.79 -18.05 -2.52
CA ASP A 126 -17.78 -18.75 -3.34
C ASP A 126 -18.43 -17.72 -4.31
N TYR A 127 -19.74 -17.78 -4.52
CA TYR A 127 -20.45 -16.85 -5.41
C TYR A 127 -20.80 -15.55 -4.69
N PRO A 128 -20.75 -14.41 -5.39
CA PRO A 128 -21.00 -13.12 -4.78
C PRO A 128 -22.49 -12.88 -4.54
N VAL A 129 -22.81 -12.16 -3.48
CA VAL A 129 -24.01 -11.33 -3.44
C VAL A 129 -23.71 -10.08 -4.28
N VAL A 130 -24.48 -9.84 -5.34
CA VAL A 130 -24.20 -8.75 -6.28
C VAL A 130 -25.14 -7.59 -6.03
N LEU A 131 -24.61 -6.41 -5.68
CA LEU A 131 -25.35 -5.16 -5.70
C LEU A 131 -25.29 -4.55 -7.10
N LYS A 132 -26.44 -4.39 -7.75
CA LYS A 132 -26.55 -3.92 -9.13
C LYS A 132 -27.79 -3.06 -9.35
N GLY A 133 -28.11 -2.75 -10.60
CA GLY A 133 -29.39 -2.16 -10.96
C GLY A 133 -29.62 -2.14 -12.46
N SER A 134 -30.87 -1.91 -12.86
CA SER A 134 -31.25 -1.92 -14.27
C SER A 134 -30.52 -0.84 -15.07
N GLY A 135 -29.83 -1.29 -16.13
CA GLY A 135 -29.03 -0.44 -17.02
C GLY A 135 -27.88 0.26 -16.30
N PHE A 136 -27.37 -0.32 -15.21
CA PHE A 136 -26.10 0.06 -14.59
C PHE A 136 -25.03 -0.98 -14.97
N THR A 137 -23.99 -0.52 -15.65
CA THR A 137 -22.85 -1.35 -16.08
C THR A 137 -21.59 -0.49 -15.88
N PRO A 138 -20.95 -0.56 -14.69
CA PRO A 138 -19.79 0.27 -14.42
C PRO A 138 -18.65 -0.11 -15.37
N VAL A 139 -17.92 0.90 -15.80
CA VAL A 139 -16.74 0.73 -16.68
C VAL A 139 -15.46 1.13 -15.97
N ARG A 140 -15.58 1.77 -14.80
CA ARG A 140 -14.46 2.37 -14.09
C ARG A 140 -14.73 2.59 -12.61
N SER A 141 -13.68 2.47 -11.81
CA SER A 141 -13.66 2.83 -10.39
C SER A 141 -12.63 3.92 -10.12
N ILE A 142 -12.90 4.78 -9.15
CA ILE A 142 -11.93 5.74 -8.61
C ILE A 142 -12.03 5.76 -7.08
N ALA A 143 -10.90 5.99 -6.39
CA ALA A 143 -10.90 6.28 -4.96
C ALA A 143 -11.29 7.75 -4.73
N THR A 144 -12.38 7.99 -4.01
CA THR A 144 -12.86 9.36 -3.71
C THR A 144 -12.39 9.88 -2.37
N ASN A 145 -12.12 8.98 -1.43
CA ASN A 145 -11.54 9.32 -0.14
C ASN A 145 -10.84 8.09 0.47
N TRP A 146 -9.91 8.32 1.38
CA TRP A 146 -9.25 7.27 2.14
C TRP A 146 -8.68 7.84 3.44
N SER A 147 -8.45 6.95 4.39
CA SER A 147 -7.73 7.18 5.63
C SER A 147 -6.96 5.91 5.98
N ASP A 148 -6.44 5.77 7.20
CA ASP A 148 -5.42 4.77 7.51
C ASP A 148 -5.79 3.31 7.23
N TRP A 149 -7.07 2.95 7.32
CA TRP A 149 -7.53 1.59 6.99
C TRP A 149 -8.93 1.59 6.34
N THR A 150 -9.30 2.70 5.69
CA THR A 150 -10.60 2.85 5.00
C THR A 150 -10.41 3.40 3.60
N VAL A 151 -11.25 2.97 2.68
CA VAL A 151 -11.36 3.55 1.34
C VAL A 151 -12.83 3.80 1.00
N GLU A 152 -13.09 4.93 0.34
CA GLU A 152 -14.33 5.19 -0.38
C GLU A 152 -14.06 5.16 -1.87
N VAL A 153 -14.86 4.39 -2.59
CA VAL A 153 -14.69 4.10 -4.01
C VAL A 153 -15.97 4.45 -4.74
N LYS A 154 -15.84 5.21 -5.82
CA LYS A 154 -16.92 5.44 -6.78
C LYS A 154 -16.70 4.53 -7.98
N THR A 155 -17.60 3.58 -8.17
CA THR A 155 -17.68 2.78 -9.40
C THR A 155 -18.84 3.28 -10.25
N TYR A 156 -18.58 3.59 -11.52
CA TYR A 156 -19.50 4.37 -12.33
C TYR A 156 -19.49 3.95 -13.80
N GLN A 157 -20.56 4.33 -14.49
CA GLN A 157 -20.63 4.35 -15.94
C GLN A 157 -20.57 5.80 -16.43
N ASP A 158 -20.00 6.04 -17.61
CA ASP A 158 -19.82 7.41 -18.13
C ASP A 158 -21.14 8.09 -18.54
N ILE A 159 -22.21 7.31 -18.73
CA ILE A 159 -23.47 7.78 -19.30
C ILE A 159 -24.55 7.88 -18.21
N ASN A 160 -25.41 8.89 -18.26
CA ASN A 160 -26.61 9.04 -17.40
C ASN A 160 -26.32 9.20 -15.89
N ASN A 161 -25.08 9.57 -15.50
CA ASN A 161 -24.70 9.84 -14.11
C ASN A 161 -25.06 8.70 -13.14
N LYS A 162 -24.94 7.44 -13.57
CA LYS A 162 -25.19 6.28 -12.72
C LYS A 162 -23.90 5.81 -12.06
N TYR A 163 -23.95 5.61 -10.74
CA TYR A 163 -22.80 5.13 -9.99
C TYR A 163 -23.20 4.49 -8.67
N VAL A 164 -22.28 3.70 -8.13
CA VAL A 164 -22.27 3.25 -6.74
C VAL A 164 -21.06 3.90 -6.06
N LEU A 165 -21.31 4.63 -4.98
CA LEU A 165 -20.26 5.07 -4.07
C LEU A 165 -20.28 4.12 -2.87
N PHE A 166 -19.19 3.39 -2.63
CA PHE A 166 -19.10 2.47 -1.52
C PHE A 166 -17.94 2.77 -0.59
N THR A 167 -18.11 2.48 0.71
CA THR A 167 -17.05 2.58 1.70
C THR A 167 -16.81 1.23 2.32
N ALA A 168 -15.54 0.83 2.35
CA ALA A 168 -15.04 -0.39 2.97
C ALA A 168 -13.84 -0.06 3.87
N ALA A 169 -13.62 -0.89 4.88
CA ALA A 169 -12.57 -0.67 5.86
C ALA A 169 -12.06 -2.00 6.43
N HIS A 170 -10.75 -2.08 6.67
CA HIS A 170 -10.14 -3.27 7.24
C HIS A 170 -10.73 -3.62 8.62
N GLY A 171 -11.19 -4.85 8.76
CA GLY A 171 -11.76 -5.38 10.01
C GLY A 171 -13.21 -4.97 10.29
N ILE A 172 -13.83 -4.10 9.47
CA ILE A 172 -15.21 -3.66 9.67
C ILE A 172 -16.17 -4.59 8.92
N PRO A 173 -17.26 -5.08 9.54
CA PRO A 173 -18.09 -6.15 8.98
C PRO A 173 -19.16 -5.61 8.03
N PHE A 174 -19.07 -4.35 7.60
CA PHE A 174 -20.06 -3.64 6.81
C PHE A 174 -19.43 -3.03 5.57
N VAL A 175 -20.19 -3.00 4.48
CA VAL A 175 -19.94 -2.15 3.32
C VAL A 175 -21.15 -1.25 3.14
N TRP A 176 -20.89 0.05 3.10
CA TRP A 176 -21.92 1.07 2.90
C TRP A 176 -21.95 1.44 1.43
N PHE A 177 -23.08 1.25 0.77
CA PHE A 177 -23.30 1.63 -0.62
C PHE A 177 -24.24 2.81 -0.71
N ASN A 178 -24.01 3.66 -1.70
CA ASN A 178 -24.87 4.75 -2.08
C ASN A 178 -25.11 4.67 -3.60
N CYS A 179 -26.32 4.30 -4.01
CA CYS A 179 -26.67 3.99 -5.39
C CYS A 179 -27.38 5.17 -6.06
N VAL A 180 -26.85 5.65 -7.19
CA VAL A 180 -27.35 6.87 -7.85
C VAL A 180 -27.75 6.59 -9.29
N GLY A 181 -28.91 7.11 -9.69
CA GLY A 181 -29.39 7.06 -11.07
C GLY A 181 -30.07 5.75 -11.48
N PHE A 182 -30.32 4.83 -10.55
CA PHE A 182 -31.05 3.58 -10.79
C PHE A 182 -31.68 3.03 -9.49
N THR A 183 -32.68 2.14 -9.64
CA THR A 183 -33.23 1.38 -8.52
C THR A 183 -32.27 0.24 -8.15
N PRO A 184 -31.75 0.19 -6.91
CA PRO A 184 -30.79 -0.84 -6.53
C PRO A 184 -31.44 -2.21 -6.45
N GLN A 185 -30.68 -3.22 -6.83
CA GLN A 185 -31.05 -4.61 -6.82
C GLN A 185 -29.95 -5.44 -6.17
N ILE A 186 -30.34 -6.51 -5.48
CA ILE A 186 -29.42 -7.52 -4.99
C ILE A 186 -29.71 -8.81 -5.75
N GLU A 187 -28.67 -9.39 -6.36
CA GLU A 187 -28.78 -10.65 -7.10
C GLU A 187 -27.89 -11.73 -6.50
N CYS A 188 -28.46 -12.92 -6.32
CA CYS A 188 -27.76 -14.14 -5.91
C CYS A 188 -27.96 -15.20 -6.99
N TYR A 189 -27.11 -15.22 -8.03
CA TYR A 189 -27.33 -15.95 -9.29
C TYR A 189 -27.72 -17.44 -9.16
N HIS A 190 -27.33 -18.10 -8.07
CA HIS A 190 -27.63 -19.52 -7.81
C HIS A 190 -28.80 -19.76 -6.84
N GLY A 191 -29.59 -18.72 -6.57
CA GLY A 191 -30.68 -18.75 -5.59
C GLY A 191 -30.16 -18.64 -4.16
N ALA A 192 -30.90 -17.92 -3.32
CA ALA A 192 -30.61 -17.74 -1.91
C ALA A 192 -31.86 -17.95 -1.06
N THR A 193 -31.68 -18.19 0.23
CA THR A 193 -32.78 -18.18 1.19
C THR A 193 -32.79 -16.84 1.92
N TYR A 194 -33.96 -16.23 2.03
CA TYR A 194 -34.15 -14.94 2.70
C TYR A 194 -34.90 -15.17 4.01
N MET A 195 -34.36 -14.65 5.10
CA MET A 195 -34.86 -14.94 6.45
C MET A 195 -34.74 -13.73 7.38
N ASN A 196 -35.43 -13.80 8.52
CA ASN A 196 -35.28 -12.84 9.60
C ASN A 196 -34.14 -13.27 10.56
N ALA A 197 -33.91 -12.49 11.63
CA ALA A 197 -32.88 -12.79 12.62
C ALA A 197 -33.14 -14.07 13.44
N SER A 198 -34.38 -14.58 13.49
CA SER A 198 -34.68 -15.87 14.13
C SER A 198 -34.44 -17.07 13.20
N GLY A 199 -34.00 -16.83 11.96
CA GLY A 199 -33.81 -17.87 10.94
C GLY A 199 -35.09 -18.33 10.24
N ALA A 200 -36.23 -17.66 10.48
CA ALA A 200 -37.47 -17.95 9.79
C ALA A 200 -37.51 -17.27 8.42
N ASN A 201 -37.98 -17.97 7.40
CA ASN A 201 -38.09 -17.42 6.05
C ASN A 201 -39.00 -16.18 6.02
N ILE A 202 -38.62 -15.19 5.23
CA ILE A 202 -39.47 -14.03 4.93
C ILE A 202 -40.20 -14.23 3.60
N SER A 203 -41.38 -13.63 3.48
CA SER A 203 -42.13 -13.58 2.22
C SER A 203 -41.95 -12.23 1.54
N PHE A 204 -42.06 -12.22 0.21
CA PHE A 204 -42.05 -10.99 -0.59
C PHE A 204 -43.46 -10.67 -1.12
N PRO A 205 -43.83 -9.38 -1.23
CA PRO A 205 -43.03 -8.19 -0.89
C PRO A 205 -42.74 -8.08 0.61
N PHE A 206 -41.49 -7.74 0.93
CA PHE A 206 -41.05 -7.52 2.30
C PHE A 206 -41.04 -6.02 2.60
N THR A 207 -41.54 -5.61 3.75
CA THR A 207 -41.42 -4.24 4.25
C THR A 207 -40.66 -4.27 5.56
N GLY A 208 -39.55 -3.56 5.64
CA GLY A 208 -38.71 -3.55 6.82
C GLY A 208 -37.31 -3.04 6.54
N GLU A 209 -36.57 -2.82 7.62
CA GLU A 209 -35.26 -2.18 7.56
C GLU A 209 -34.11 -3.17 7.40
N TYR A 210 -34.31 -4.45 7.71
CA TYR A 210 -33.27 -5.45 7.53
C TYR A 210 -33.82 -6.87 7.39
N PHE A 211 -33.04 -7.69 6.70
CA PHE A 211 -33.23 -9.13 6.59
C PHE A 211 -31.88 -9.82 6.37
N VAL A 212 -31.89 -11.15 6.38
CA VAL A 212 -30.71 -11.98 6.19
C VAL A 212 -30.79 -12.69 4.85
N ILE A 213 -29.70 -12.65 4.09
CA ILE A 213 -29.46 -13.53 2.95
C ILE A 213 -28.62 -14.69 3.46
N ARG A 214 -29.14 -15.91 3.37
CA ARG A 214 -28.32 -17.12 3.43
C ARG A 214 -28.03 -17.55 2.00
N TYR A 215 -26.77 -17.42 1.60
CA TYR A 215 -26.29 -17.88 0.31
C TYR A 215 -25.36 -19.07 0.53
N TRP A 216 -25.94 -20.26 0.36
CA TRP A 216 -25.36 -21.55 0.79
C TRP A 216 -25.00 -21.55 2.28
N ASP A 217 -23.71 -21.58 2.59
CA ASP A 217 -23.20 -21.65 3.96
C ASP A 217 -22.74 -20.29 4.48
N THR A 218 -22.92 -19.23 3.67
CA THR A 218 -22.61 -17.85 4.07
C THR A 218 -23.88 -17.08 4.40
N PHE A 219 -23.74 -16.15 5.34
CA PHE A 219 -24.83 -15.27 5.78
C PHE A 219 -24.42 -13.81 5.57
N TYR A 220 -25.37 -13.01 5.09
CA TYR A 220 -25.23 -11.58 4.92
C TYR A 220 -26.41 -10.85 5.55
N GLY A 221 -26.14 -9.74 6.22
CA GLY A 221 -27.17 -8.80 6.64
C GLY A 221 -27.40 -7.80 5.53
N VAL A 222 -28.66 -7.53 5.19
CA VAL A 222 -29.04 -6.40 4.34
C VAL A 222 -29.71 -5.39 5.25
N HIS A 223 -29.23 -4.15 5.27
CA HIS A 223 -29.79 -3.07 6.07
C HIS A 223 -30.13 -1.87 5.18
N LEU A 224 -31.39 -1.44 5.27
CA LEU A 224 -32.04 -0.49 4.39
C LEU A 224 -32.55 0.72 5.19
N PRO A 225 -32.85 1.84 4.52
CA PRO A 225 -33.59 2.94 5.12
C PRO A 225 -34.94 2.52 5.73
N PRO A 226 -35.39 3.20 6.81
CA PRO A 226 -36.74 3.01 7.34
C PRO A 226 -37.80 3.24 6.26
N GLY A 227 -38.75 2.32 6.12
CA GLY A 227 -39.82 2.40 5.12
C GLY A 227 -39.49 1.81 3.74
N SER A 228 -38.31 1.19 3.58
CA SER A 228 -37.99 0.41 2.38
C SER A 228 -38.93 -0.78 2.18
N THR A 229 -39.24 -1.05 0.91
CA THR A 229 -39.92 -2.28 0.49
C THR A 229 -39.03 -3.05 -0.48
N VAL A 230 -39.10 -4.38 -0.44
CA VAL A 230 -38.31 -5.27 -1.27
C VAL A 230 -39.26 -6.19 -2.02
N THR A 231 -39.09 -6.31 -3.33
CA THR A 231 -39.81 -7.26 -4.16
C THR A 231 -38.84 -8.31 -4.71
N GLN A 232 -39.29 -9.55 -4.79
CA GLN A 232 -38.51 -10.66 -5.35
C GLN A 232 -38.97 -10.94 -6.78
N GLY A 233 -37.99 -11.22 -7.65
CA GLY A 233 -38.21 -11.63 -9.03
C GLY A 233 -37.04 -12.46 -9.55
N GLY A 234 -36.90 -12.51 -10.87
CA GLY A 234 -35.94 -13.38 -11.55
C GLY A 234 -36.42 -14.84 -11.67
N PRO A 235 -35.78 -15.66 -12.52
CA PRO A 235 -36.26 -17.01 -12.85
C PRO A 235 -36.36 -17.95 -11.64
N THR A 236 -35.54 -17.72 -10.61
CA THR A 236 -35.43 -18.57 -9.41
C THR A 236 -35.67 -17.80 -8.12
N GLY A 237 -36.26 -16.59 -8.19
CA GLY A 237 -36.35 -15.71 -7.02
C GLY A 237 -34.99 -15.16 -6.57
N ASN A 238 -34.03 -15.12 -7.50
CA ASN A 238 -32.64 -14.73 -7.25
C ASN A 238 -32.41 -13.21 -7.27
N LEU A 239 -33.39 -12.41 -7.70
CA LEU A 239 -33.26 -10.96 -7.86
C LEU A 239 -34.19 -10.23 -6.88
N LEU A 240 -33.62 -9.43 -5.99
CA LEU A 240 -34.35 -8.55 -5.08
C LEU A 240 -34.29 -7.12 -5.61
N THR A 241 -35.43 -6.48 -5.83
CA THR A 241 -35.51 -5.05 -6.15
C THR A 241 -35.81 -4.26 -4.90
N LEU A 242 -34.93 -3.30 -4.58
CA LEU A 242 -35.00 -2.50 -3.35
C LEU A 242 -35.65 -1.15 -3.66
N ASN A 243 -36.91 -1.00 -3.24
CA ASN A 243 -37.63 0.27 -3.35
C ASN A 243 -37.34 1.09 -2.09
N LEU A 244 -36.42 2.05 -2.24
CA LEU A 244 -35.99 2.92 -1.15
C LEU A 244 -36.93 4.13 -1.03
N PRO A 245 -37.17 4.66 0.19
CA PRO A 245 -37.92 5.89 0.38
C PRO A 245 -37.31 7.07 -0.39
N ALA A 246 -38.15 8.03 -0.79
CA ALA A 246 -37.70 9.24 -1.46
C ALA A 246 -36.61 9.95 -0.64
N GLY A 247 -35.53 10.37 -1.30
CA GLY A 247 -34.37 11.01 -0.67
C GLY A 247 -33.37 10.06 0.00
N SER A 248 -33.66 8.74 0.06
CA SER A 248 -32.72 7.72 0.54
C SER A 248 -32.23 6.85 -0.61
N ASN A 249 -30.93 6.58 -0.62
CA ASN A 249 -30.25 5.86 -1.69
C ASN A 249 -29.14 4.94 -1.18
N TYR A 250 -29.04 4.76 0.13
CA TYR A 250 -28.05 3.87 0.72
C TYR A 250 -28.57 2.43 0.86
N VAL A 251 -27.65 1.48 0.69
CA VAL A 251 -27.83 0.05 0.99
C VAL A 251 -26.62 -0.37 1.79
N ILE A 252 -26.79 -1.14 2.87
CA ILE A 252 -25.67 -1.61 3.68
C ILE A 252 -25.71 -3.13 3.67
N ILE A 253 -24.56 -3.75 3.37
CA ILE A 253 -24.41 -5.21 3.44
C ILE A 253 -23.40 -5.53 4.54
N SER A 254 -23.76 -6.44 5.44
CA SER A 254 -22.86 -6.92 6.50
C SER A 254 -22.48 -8.38 6.29
N ALA A 255 -21.27 -8.76 6.72
CA ALA A 255 -20.98 -10.16 7.00
C ALA A 255 -21.76 -10.63 8.23
N LEU A 256 -22.22 -11.88 8.21
CA LEU A 256 -22.80 -12.53 9.38
C LEU A 256 -22.15 -13.91 9.57
N PRO A 257 -21.81 -14.31 10.82
CA PRO A 257 -21.42 -15.69 11.09
C PRO A 257 -22.61 -16.66 11.04
N ASN A 258 -23.82 -16.15 11.28
CA ASN A 258 -25.09 -16.87 11.24
C ASN A 258 -26.26 -15.86 11.28
N ALA A 259 -27.50 -16.31 11.05
CA ALA A 259 -28.68 -15.45 11.05
C ALA A 259 -28.94 -14.75 12.40
N ALA A 260 -28.64 -15.37 13.53
CA ALA A 260 -28.91 -14.83 14.86
C ALA A 260 -28.08 -13.56 15.17
N ALA A 261 -26.92 -13.40 14.54
CA ALA A 261 -26.10 -12.19 14.67
C ALA A 261 -26.70 -10.95 13.99
N ALA A 262 -27.72 -11.11 13.14
CA ALA A 262 -28.25 -10.03 12.30
C ALA A 262 -28.85 -8.87 13.10
N ALA A 263 -29.56 -9.15 14.19
CA ALA A 263 -30.15 -8.11 15.03
C ALA A 263 -29.06 -7.23 15.69
N THR A 264 -27.99 -7.85 16.20
CA THR A 264 -26.83 -7.14 16.74
C THR A 264 -26.13 -6.32 15.66
N MET A 265 -25.83 -6.91 14.49
CA MET A 265 -25.21 -6.17 13.38
C MET A 265 -26.05 -4.98 12.93
N HIS A 266 -27.35 -5.16 12.78
CA HIS A 266 -28.26 -4.10 12.36
C HIS A 266 -28.22 -2.88 13.28
N SER A 267 -28.05 -3.07 14.60
CA SER A 267 -27.94 -1.95 15.54
C SER A 267 -26.73 -1.03 15.26
N TYR A 268 -25.66 -1.54 14.63
CA TYR A 268 -24.46 -0.77 14.30
C TYR A 268 -24.34 -0.44 12.79
N ALA A 269 -25.18 -1.04 11.94
CA ALA A 269 -25.04 -0.98 10.48
C ALA A 269 -25.04 0.45 9.93
N TYR A 270 -25.76 1.38 10.57
CA TYR A 270 -25.91 2.76 10.07
C TYR A 270 -24.76 3.69 10.49
N VAL A 271 -23.82 3.23 11.31
CA VAL A 271 -22.67 4.02 11.75
C VAL A 271 -21.51 3.83 10.79
N LYS A 272 -21.40 4.72 9.80
CA LYS A 272 -20.36 4.70 8.76
C LYS A 272 -19.10 5.45 9.25
N PRO A 273 -17.90 4.87 9.17
CA PRO A 273 -16.66 5.61 9.40
C PRO A 273 -16.43 6.64 8.28
N THR A 274 -16.05 7.85 8.67
CA THR A 274 -15.68 8.95 7.77
C THR A 274 -14.20 9.26 7.80
N ASN A 275 -13.50 8.85 8.87
CA ASN A 275 -12.05 8.95 9.00
C ASN A 275 -11.54 7.94 10.03
N THR A 276 -10.39 7.33 9.76
CA THR A 276 -9.67 6.46 10.69
C THR A 276 -8.22 6.88 10.85
N THR A 277 -7.73 6.80 12.08
CA THR A 277 -6.36 7.20 12.42
C THR A 277 -5.75 6.26 13.44
N VAL A 278 -4.53 5.80 13.15
CA VAL A 278 -3.65 5.13 14.10
C VAL A 278 -2.68 6.16 14.67
N SER A 279 -2.40 6.06 15.95
CA SER A 279 -1.33 6.79 16.60
C SER A 279 -0.57 5.84 17.51
N TRP A 280 0.66 6.17 17.84
CA TRP A 280 1.47 5.35 18.73
C TRP A 280 2.26 6.20 19.70
N SER A 281 2.54 5.61 20.85
CA SER A 281 3.42 6.18 21.86
C SER A 281 4.35 5.09 22.38
N TYR A 282 5.66 5.32 22.23
CA TYR A 282 6.66 4.47 22.83
C TYR A 282 7.03 5.04 24.20
N ASN A 283 6.97 4.20 25.23
CA ASN A 283 7.47 4.50 26.56
C ASN A 283 8.83 3.79 26.77
N PRO A 284 9.96 4.51 26.67
CA PRO A 284 11.29 3.91 26.83
C PRO A 284 11.53 3.36 28.23
N SER A 285 10.97 3.99 29.27
CA SER A 285 11.17 3.57 30.67
C SER A 285 10.52 2.22 30.97
N GLN A 286 9.43 1.89 30.27
CA GLN A 286 8.70 0.63 30.42
C GLN A 286 9.01 -0.38 29.30
N GLY A 287 9.69 0.05 28.23
CA GLY A 287 9.91 -0.77 27.04
C GLY A 287 8.58 -1.21 26.42
N THR A 288 7.62 -0.29 26.31
CA THR A 288 6.27 -0.58 25.78
C THR A 288 5.89 0.36 24.66
N LEU A 289 5.20 -0.16 23.65
CA LEU A 289 4.59 0.59 22.56
C LEU A 289 3.07 0.46 22.67
N SER A 290 2.37 1.59 22.82
CA SER A 290 0.92 1.63 22.78
C SER A 290 0.45 2.16 21.42
N THR A 291 -0.40 1.41 20.73
CA THR A 291 -1.10 1.87 19.51
C THR A 291 -2.54 2.24 19.86
N THR A 292 -3.00 3.39 19.38
CA THR A 292 -4.37 3.90 19.57
C THR A 292 -5.03 4.13 18.22
N TRP A 293 -6.19 3.50 18.05
CA TRP A 293 -6.98 3.43 16.83
C TRP A 293 -8.25 4.24 17.04
N SER A 294 -8.43 5.31 16.27
CA SER A 294 -9.54 6.25 16.44
C SER A 294 -10.37 6.36 15.16
N LEU A 295 -11.69 6.29 15.31
CA LEU A 295 -12.66 6.37 14.21
C LEU A 295 -13.61 7.55 14.42
N THR A 296 -13.68 8.44 13.43
CA THR A 296 -14.75 9.42 13.30
C THR A 296 -15.86 8.82 12.44
N THR A 297 -17.11 9.01 12.84
CA THR A 297 -18.26 8.34 12.22
C THR A 297 -19.42 9.30 11.97
N THR A 298 -20.31 8.89 11.08
CA THR A 298 -21.61 9.50 10.86
C THR A 298 -22.68 8.42 10.93
N ASN A 299 -23.78 8.68 11.62
CA ASN A 299 -24.96 7.83 11.56
C ASN A 299 -25.85 8.22 10.36
N LEU A 300 -26.04 7.31 9.41
CA LEU A 300 -26.83 7.55 8.20
C LEU A 300 -28.32 7.80 8.47
N ARG A 301 -28.83 7.44 9.65
CA ARG A 301 -30.20 7.77 10.11
C ARG A 301 -30.29 9.12 10.83
N GLY A 302 -29.16 9.79 11.08
CA GLY A 302 -29.11 10.95 11.99
C GLY A 302 -29.40 10.60 13.45
N ALA A 303 -29.34 9.32 13.82
CA ALA A 303 -29.57 8.87 15.20
C ALA A 303 -28.36 9.16 16.11
N ALA A 304 -28.58 9.17 17.42
CA ALA A 304 -27.55 9.50 18.41
C ALA A 304 -26.41 8.46 18.51
N LEU A 305 -26.66 7.20 18.14
CA LEU A 305 -25.64 6.16 18.18
C LEU A 305 -24.55 6.42 17.13
N ASN A 306 -23.30 6.58 17.57
CA ASN A 306 -22.14 6.80 16.68
C ASN A 306 -21.00 5.81 16.92
N THR A 307 -21.26 4.75 17.68
CA THR A 307 -20.29 3.68 17.95
C THR A 307 -20.18 2.72 16.78
N VAL A 308 -18.97 2.45 16.31
CA VAL A 308 -18.72 1.53 15.20
C VAL A 308 -18.43 0.11 15.72
N MET A 309 -18.77 -0.90 14.92
CA MET A 309 -18.30 -2.27 15.15
C MET A 309 -17.00 -2.50 14.36
N GLN A 310 -15.92 -2.81 15.07
CA GLN A 310 -14.57 -3.03 14.53
C GLN A 310 -14.07 -4.42 14.90
N GLY A 311 -13.48 -5.12 13.94
CA GLY A 311 -12.85 -6.41 14.11
C GLY A 311 -11.35 -6.28 14.29
N PHE A 312 -10.79 -7.12 15.16
CA PHE A 312 -9.35 -7.18 15.40
C PHE A 312 -8.81 -8.58 15.11
N LEU A 313 -7.74 -8.63 14.31
CA LEU A 313 -7.03 -9.86 13.97
C LEU A 313 -6.15 -10.36 15.14
N PRO A 314 -5.70 -11.63 15.15
CA PRO A 314 -4.94 -12.21 16.24
C PRO A 314 -3.70 -11.44 16.68
N HIS A 315 -3.00 -10.76 15.78
CA HIS A 315 -1.80 -10.00 16.14
C HIS A 315 -2.13 -8.82 17.08
N HIS A 316 -3.38 -8.34 17.09
CA HIS A 316 -3.81 -7.28 18.02
C HIS A 316 -3.94 -7.80 19.45
N TYR A 317 -4.60 -8.95 19.65
CA TYR A 317 -5.05 -9.37 20.98
C TYR A 317 -4.23 -10.51 21.61
N ARG A 318 -3.42 -11.24 20.83
CA ARG A 318 -2.70 -12.42 21.34
C ARG A 318 -1.55 -12.05 22.27
N THR A 319 -0.84 -10.98 21.95
CA THR A 319 0.41 -10.59 22.61
C THR A 319 0.34 -9.21 23.27
N ALA A 320 -0.81 -8.54 23.22
CA ALA A 320 -1.01 -7.30 23.94
C ALA A 320 -0.87 -7.54 25.45
N LEU A 321 -0.07 -6.72 26.11
CA LEU A 321 0.05 -6.67 27.57
C LEU A 321 -1.22 -6.11 28.21
N SER A 322 -1.89 -5.19 27.52
CA SER A 322 -3.18 -4.63 27.92
C SER A 322 -3.92 -4.09 26.70
N SER A 323 -5.25 -4.03 26.80
CA SER A 323 -6.10 -3.33 25.84
C SER A 323 -7.36 -2.79 26.52
N ASN A 324 -8.02 -1.80 25.91
CA ASN A 324 -9.34 -1.31 26.33
C ASN A 324 -10.49 -1.96 25.51
N VAL A 325 -10.18 -2.97 24.68
CA VAL A 325 -11.12 -3.49 23.70
C VAL A 325 -12.13 -4.42 24.35
N SER A 326 -13.42 -4.10 24.19
CA SER A 326 -14.54 -4.93 24.64
C SER A 326 -15.11 -5.75 23.49
N TYR A 327 -14.77 -7.04 23.44
CA TYR A 327 -15.28 -7.95 22.42
C TYR A 327 -16.74 -8.34 22.68
N ASN A 328 -17.55 -8.41 21.61
CA ASN A 328 -18.99 -8.67 21.70
C ASN A 328 -19.36 -10.15 21.42
N GLY A 329 -18.38 -11.03 21.23
CA GLY A 329 -18.56 -12.46 20.98
C GLY A 329 -18.79 -12.85 19.52
N ILE A 330 -19.05 -11.89 18.62
CA ILE A 330 -19.13 -12.15 17.18
C ILE A 330 -17.71 -12.32 16.63
N THR A 331 -17.51 -13.35 15.81
CA THR A 331 -16.20 -13.67 15.22
C THR A 331 -16.33 -14.16 13.78
N PHE A 332 -15.26 -13.95 13.00
CA PHE A 332 -15.16 -14.46 11.63
C PHE A 332 -13.83 -15.19 11.45
N SER A 333 -13.87 -16.37 10.82
CA SER A 333 -12.67 -17.07 10.37
C SER A 333 -12.08 -16.33 9.17
N GLN A 334 -10.82 -15.93 9.24
CA GLN A 334 -10.11 -15.21 8.18
C GLN A 334 -8.77 -15.88 7.86
N SER A 335 -8.15 -15.50 6.75
CA SER A 335 -6.85 -16.04 6.32
C SER A 335 -5.74 -15.78 7.35
N ARG A 336 -5.89 -14.71 8.14
CA ARG A 336 -4.99 -14.30 9.22
C ARG A 336 -5.44 -14.78 10.61
N GLY A 337 -6.37 -15.73 10.69
CA GLY A 337 -6.93 -16.30 11.92
C GLY A 337 -8.26 -15.68 12.34
N LEU A 338 -8.63 -15.82 13.61
CA LEU A 338 -9.95 -15.41 14.10
C LEU A 338 -10.05 -13.88 14.26
N LEU A 339 -10.87 -13.24 13.44
CA LEU A 339 -11.27 -11.84 13.58
C LEU A 339 -12.30 -11.73 14.70
N ARG A 340 -12.02 -10.94 15.74
CA ARG A 340 -12.93 -10.75 16.89
C ARG A 340 -13.56 -9.36 16.86
N MET A 341 -14.88 -9.31 16.89
CA MET A 341 -15.62 -8.05 16.82
C MET A 341 -15.71 -7.38 18.19
N ALA A 342 -15.52 -6.06 18.19
CA ALA A 342 -15.67 -5.16 19.32
C ALA A 342 -16.49 -3.94 18.89
N THR A 343 -16.93 -3.15 19.86
CA THR A 343 -17.63 -1.89 19.63
C THR A 343 -16.92 -0.76 20.35
N GLY A 344 -16.80 0.39 19.70
CA GLY A 344 -16.08 1.54 20.22
C GLY A 344 -15.65 2.49 19.11
N ASN A 345 -15.22 3.69 19.46
CA ASN A 345 -14.62 4.65 18.53
C ASN A 345 -13.12 4.85 18.77
N THR A 346 -12.61 4.35 19.88
CA THR A 346 -11.19 4.42 20.25
C THR A 346 -10.76 3.10 20.88
N PHE A 347 -9.74 2.48 20.30
CA PHE A 347 -9.19 1.21 20.78
C PHE A 347 -7.69 1.35 21.00
N THR A 348 -7.19 0.82 22.11
CA THR A 348 -5.76 0.87 22.46
C THR A 348 -5.25 -0.52 22.75
N PHE A 349 -4.08 -0.84 22.21
CA PHE A 349 -3.32 -2.04 22.53
C PHE A 349 -1.91 -1.64 22.96
N THR A 350 -1.40 -2.24 24.02
CA THR A 350 -0.03 -2.03 24.49
C THR A 350 0.79 -3.29 24.34
N TYR A 351 1.96 -3.18 23.72
CA TYR A 351 2.89 -4.29 23.48
C TYR A 351 4.23 -4.01 24.13
N ARG A 352 5.00 -5.08 24.35
CA ARG A 352 6.41 -4.96 24.72
C ARG A 352 7.24 -4.59 23.48
N MET A 353 8.06 -3.55 23.61
CA MET A 353 9.04 -3.12 22.61
C MET A 353 10.36 -2.85 23.34
N ASN A 354 11.20 -3.88 23.48
CA ASN A 354 12.44 -3.82 24.26
C ASN A 354 13.61 -3.09 23.57
N GLY A 355 13.35 -2.44 22.44
CA GLY A 355 14.37 -1.85 21.58
C GLY A 355 15.05 -2.86 20.65
N ILE A 356 15.98 -2.36 19.84
CA ILE A 356 16.80 -3.12 18.88
C ILE A 356 18.27 -2.81 19.12
N LEU A 357 19.15 -3.79 18.87
CA LEU A 357 20.60 -3.58 18.89
C LEU A 357 21.10 -3.20 17.49
N PRO A 358 21.95 -2.17 17.36
CA PRO A 358 22.50 -1.79 16.05
C PRO A 358 23.55 -2.80 15.57
N ASN A 359 24.35 -3.36 16.48
CA ASN A 359 25.31 -4.43 16.24
C ASN A 359 25.42 -5.31 17.50
N TYR A 360 25.84 -6.56 17.34
CA TYR A 360 26.24 -7.37 18.50
C TYR A 360 27.59 -6.87 19.04
N PRO A 361 27.84 -6.99 20.36
CA PRO A 361 29.15 -6.69 20.91
C PRO A 361 30.20 -7.65 20.31
N ALA A 362 31.44 -7.16 20.17
CA ALA A 362 32.55 -7.99 19.72
C ALA A 362 32.69 -9.24 20.61
N PRO A 363 32.76 -10.46 20.02
CA PRO A 363 32.94 -11.68 20.79
C PRO A 363 34.35 -11.73 21.41
N VAL A 364 34.48 -12.46 22.51
CA VAL A 364 35.76 -12.70 23.19
C VAL A 364 36.13 -14.18 23.13
N ALA A 365 37.42 -14.47 23.00
CA ALA A 365 37.92 -15.84 23.12
C ALA A 365 37.69 -16.34 24.56
N GLN A 366 37.06 -17.52 24.70
CA GLN A 366 36.73 -18.10 26.00
C GLN A 366 37.61 -19.32 26.26
N ALA A 367 38.44 -19.25 27.31
CA ALA A 367 39.29 -20.36 27.72
C ALA A 367 38.46 -21.59 28.08
N GLY A 368 38.87 -22.77 27.61
CA GLY A 368 38.19 -24.03 27.88
C GLY A 368 36.91 -24.28 27.08
N VAL A 369 36.49 -23.35 26.21
CA VAL A 369 35.35 -23.55 25.30
C VAL A 369 35.84 -24.03 23.94
N ALA A 370 35.41 -25.23 23.54
CA ALA A 370 35.74 -25.78 22.22
C ALA A 370 35.16 -24.88 21.11
N ASN A 371 35.96 -24.63 20.06
CA ASN A 371 35.60 -23.77 18.92
C ASN A 371 35.13 -22.35 19.34
N THR A 372 35.74 -21.80 20.40
CA THR A 372 35.50 -20.40 20.77
C THR A 372 35.92 -19.43 19.66
N TYR A 373 35.53 -18.16 19.81
CA TYR A 373 35.92 -17.10 18.90
C TYR A 373 37.45 -17.03 18.72
N ASP A 374 37.88 -16.90 17.47
CA ASP A 374 39.29 -16.83 17.06
C ASP A 374 39.56 -15.46 16.40
N PRO A 375 40.22 -14.53 17.10
CA PRO A 375 40.60 -13.23 16.56
C PRO A 375 41.42 -13.28 15.27
N ALA A 376 42.28 -14.29 15.08
CA ALA A 376 43.11 -14.41 13.88
C ALA A 376 42.26 -14.79 12.65
N LYS A 377 41.27 -15.66 12.83
CA LYS A 377 40.28 -15.95 11.77
C LYS A 377 39.44 -14.74 11.43
N MET A 378 38.98 -13.97 12.43
CA MET A 378 38.24 -12.74 12.17
C MET A 378 39.09 -11.72 11.39
N SER A 379 40.35 -11.52 11.79
CA SER A 379 41.29 -10.66 11.05
C SER A 379 41.48 -11.13 9.60
N THR A 380 41.59 -12.44 9.38
CA THR A 380 41.67 -13.03 8.03
C THR A 380 40.41 -12.75 7.22
N ILE A 381 39.21 -12.89 7.81
CA ILE A 381 37.94 -12.60 7.14
C ILE A 381 37.84 -11.13 6.73
N ILE A 382 38.22 -10.20 7.63
CA ILE A 382 38.23 -8.76 7.36
C ILE A 382 39.21 -8.43 6.23
N THR A 383 40.43 -8.95 6.30
CA THR A 383 41.48 -8.75 5.28
C THR A 383 41.02 -9.27 3.91
N ASN A 384 40.47 -10.49 3.86
CA ASN A 384 40.00 -11.09 2.61
C ASN A 384 38.85 -10.30 2.00
N TYR A 385 37.93 -9.80 2.83
CA TYR A 385 36.85 -8.94 2.35
C TYR A 385 37.39 -7.63 1.79
N ALA A 386 38.29 -6.95 2.50
CA ALA A 386 38.91 -5.71 2.03
C ALA A 386 39.68 -5.91 0.71
N ASN A 387 40.43 -7.01 0.58
CA ASN A 387 41.12 -7.37 -0.66
C ASN A 387 40.15 -7.65 -1.81
N THR A 388 39.03 -8.32 -1.52
CA THR A 388 37.98 -8.56 -2.52
C THR A 388 37.43 -7.24 -3.05
N ILE A 389 37.03 -6.31 -2.16
CA ILE A 389 36.52 -4.99 -2.55
C ILE A 389 37.56 -4.20 -3.35
N ARG A 390 38.83 -4.22 -2.92
CA ARG A 390 39.95 -3.57 -3.60
C ARG A 390 40.18 -4.10 -5.02
N SER A 391 39.88 -5.36 -5.27
CA SER A 391 40.05 -5.99 -6.59
C SER A 391 38.86 -5.76 -7.54
N GLN A 392 37.74 -5.23 -7.05
CA GLN A 392 36.57 -4.97 -7.89
C GLN A 392 36.77 -3.69 -8.72
N PRO A 393 36.38 -3.67 -10.01
CA PRO A 393 36.38 -2.46 -10.82
C PRO A 393 35.40 -1.42 -10.27
N THR A 394 34.34 -1.89 -9.62
CA THR A 394 33.34 -1.08 -8.93
C THR A 394 33.30 -1.52 -7.46
N PRO A 395 34.13 -0.91 -6.58
CA PRO A 395 34.20 -1.29 -5.17
C PRO A 395 32.88 -1.03 -4.39
N TYR A 396 31.91 -0.41 -5.06
CA TYR A 396 30.61 0.03 -4.56
C TYR A 396 29.51 -1.05 -4.64
N GLY A 397 29.82 -2.25 -5.16
CA GLY A 397 28.86 -3.36 -5.27
C GLY A 397 27.94 -3.26 -6.48
N ALA A 398 26.84 -4.01 -6.44
CA ALA A 398 25.85 -4.05 -7.52
C ALA A 398 25.24 -2.66 -7.83
N ALA A 399 24.70 -2.54 -9.04
CA ALA A 399 24.15 -1.30 -9.58
C ALA A 399 22.71 -1.02 -9.13
N ASP A 400 21.92 -2.07 -8.89
CA ASP A 400 20.52 -1.95 -8.50
C ASP A 400 20.36 -1.72 -7.00
N THR A 401 19.23 -1.16 -6.62
CA THR A 401 18.96 -0.77 -5.22
C THR A 401 18.87 -1.96 -4.26
N TYR A 402 18.45 -3.14 -4.70
CA TYR A 402 18.35 -4.31 -3.80
C TYR A 402 19.73 -4.88 -3.49
N TRP A 403 20.46 -5.30 -4.52
CA TRP A 403 21.77 -5.93 -4.32
C TRP A 403 22.81 -4.91 -3.88
N GLY A 404 22.77 -3.69 -4.41
CA GLY A 404 23.62 -2.59 -3.96
C GLY A 404 23.37 -2.24 -2.49
N GLY A 405 22.12 -2.23 -2.04
CA GLY A 405 21.78 -2.07 -0.62
C GLY A 405 22.36 -3.19 0.25
N LYS A 406 22.25 -4.46 -0.17
CA LYS A 406 22.85 -5.59 0.55
C LYS A 406 24.36 -5.47 0.68
N ASP A 407 25.03 -5.08 -0.39
CA ASP A 407 26.48 -4.86 -0.40
C ASP A 407 26.88 -3.70 0.53
N LEU A 408 26.08 -2.63 0.56
CA LEU A 408 26.29 -1.47 1.43
C LEU A 408 26.21 -1.86 2.93
N VAL A 409 25.20 -2.65 3.32
CA VAL A 409 25.10 -3.14 4.71
C VAL A 409 26.23 -4.12 5.04
N ARG A 410 26.64 -4.98 4.10
CA ARG A 410 27.79 -5.87 4.30
C ARG A 410 29.07 -5.07 4.56
N LEU A 411 29.31 -4.03 3.75
CA LEU A 411 30.45 -3.14 3.90
C LEU A 411 30.43 -2.41 5.25
N ALA A 412 29.27 -1.88 5.65
CA ALA A 412 29.11 -1.22 6.94
C ALA A 412 29.37 -2.14 8.14
N LYS A 413 28.89 -3.41 8.08
CA LYS A 413 29.17 -4.40 9.12
C LYS A 413 30.64 -4.78 9.19
N MET A 414 31.29 -5.01 8.04
CA MET A 414 32.73 -5.32 8.00
C MET A 414 33.58 -4.16 8.50
N MET A 415 33.17 -2.91 8.21
CA MET A 415 33.78 -1.71 8.77
C MET A 415 33.68 -1.69 10.31
N LEU A 416 32.50 -1.98 10.88
CA LEU A 416 32.33 -2.03 12.34
C LEU A 416 33.13 -3.16 12.98
N PHE A 417 33.19 -4.34 12.36
CA PHE A 417 34.04 -5.44 12.85
C PHE A 417 35.52 -5.03 12.84
N ALA A 418 35.98 -4.35 11.79
CA ALA A 418 37.33 -3.81 11.75
C ALA A 418 37.58 -2.76 12.84
N LYS A 419 36.60 -1.87 13.09
CA LYS A 419 36.66 -0.88 14.16
C LYS A 419 36.78 -1.53 15.55
N GLU A 420 35.88 -2.45 15.85
CA GLU A 420 35.76 -3.10 17.16
C GLU A 420 36.94 -4.01 17.48
N THR A 421 37.60 -4.57 16.46
CA THR A 421 38.79 -5.42 16.61
C THR A 421 40.12 -4.67 16.46
N GLY A 422 40.09 -3.35 16.23
CA GLY A 422 41.31 -2.56 16.00
C GLY A 422 42.06 -2.95 14.73
N HIS A 423 41.36 -3.47 13.72
CA HIS A 423 41.95 -3.99 12.49
C HIS A 423 42.48 -2.87 11.59
N THR A 424 43.60 -3.11 10.91
CA THR A 424 44.28 -2.12 10.05
C THR A 424 43.44 -1.65 8.86
N GLU A 425 42.55 -2.52 8.35
CA GLU A 425 41.63 -2.22 7.23
C GLU A 425 40.47 -1.26 7.61
N TYR A 426 40.31 -0.87 8.88
CA TYR A 426 39.19 -0.02 9.31
C TYR A 426 39.05 1.27 8.48
N ASN A 427 40.13 2.04 8.34
CA ASN A 427 40.10 3.32 7.63
C ASN A 427 39.79 3.16 6.13
N TYR A 428 40.28 2.08 5.52
CA TYR A 428 39.96 1.75 4.13
C TYR A 428 38.47 1.44 3.99
N LEU A 429 37.93 0.56 4.83
CA LEU A 429 36.52 0.17 4.78
C LEU A 429 35.58 1.35 5.09
N LEU A 430 35.92 2.22 6.05
CA LEU A 430 35.16 3.42 6.35
C LEU A 430 35.16 4.40 5.16
N THR A 431 36.32 4.63 4.55
CA THR A 431 36.42 5.53 3.38
C THR A 431 35.61 4.99 2.20
N THR A 432 35.72 3.69 1.92
CA THR A 432 34.94 3.04 0.86
C THR A 432 33.45 3.14 1.15
N LEU A 433 33.00 2.92 2.39
CA LEU A 433 31.59 3.05 2.77
C LEU A 433 31.08 4.47 2.55
N LYS A 434 31.83 5.49 2.99
CA LYS A 434 31.48 6.90 2.79
C LYS A 434 31.34 7.23 1.31
N ASN A 435 32.30 6.83 0.48
CA ASN A 435 32.23 7.05 -0.96
C ASN A 435 31.04 6.33 -1.60
N THR A 436 30.75 5.09 -1.17
CA THR A 436 29.59 4.32 -1.65
C THR A 436 28.27 5.03 -1.31
N LEU A 437 28.13 5.48 -0.06
CA LEU A 437 26.97 6.25 0.40
C LEU A 437 26.84 7.56 -0.37
N SER A 438 27.91 8.35 -0.48
CA SER A 438 27.90 9.60 -1.23
C SER A 438 27.47 9.41 -2.68
N ASN A 439 27.91 8.34 -3.33
CA ASN A 439 27.50 8.01 -4.69
C ASN A 439 25.98 7.77 -4.77
N TRP A 440 25.45 6.88 -3.93
CA TRP A 440 24.01 6.60 -3.90
C TRP A 440 23.13 7.80 -3.52
N LEU A 441 23.65 8.70 -2.69
CA LEU A 441 22.91 9.82 -2.13
C LEU A 441 23.09 11.12 -2.93
N THR A 442 23.80 11.07 -4.06
CA THR A 442 24.06 12.23 -4.93
C THR A 442 23.84 11.84 -6.38
N TYR A 443 22.89 12.48 -7.04
CA TYR A 443 22.70 12.34 -8.48
C TYR A 443 23.59 13.29 -9.27
N THR A 444 24.30 12.75 -10.27
CA THR A 444 24.97 13.52 -11.32
C THR A 444 24.19 13.41 -12.64
N SER A 445 23.95 14.53 -13.32
CA SER A 445 23.23 14.54 -14.60
C SER A 445 23.79 13.52 -15.60
N GLY A 446 22.95 12.60 -16.05
CA GLY A 446 23.31 11.54 -17.01
C GLY A 446 23.76 10.22 -16.37
N GLU A 447 23.86 10.16 -15.05
CA GLU A 447 24.09 8.91 -14.32
C GLU A 447 22.94 7.91 -14.56
N GLN A 448 23.31 6.64 -14.72
CA GLN A 448 22.36 5.58 -15.10
C GLN A 448 22.04 4.58 -13.99
N GLU A 449 22.76 4.63 -12.88
CA GLU A 449 22.64 3.70 -11.78
C GLU A 449 23.15 4.36 -10.51
N ARG A 450 22.74 3.85 -9.35
CA ARG A 450 23.12 4.37 -8.03
C ARG A 450 22.65 5.80 -7.73
N TYR A 451 21.42 6.13 -8.09
CA TYR A 451 20.82 7.43 -7.79
C TYR A 451 19.34 7.31 -7.43
N PHE A 452 18.73 8.39 -6.96
CA PHE A 452 17.29 8.48 -6.73
C PHE A 452 16.65 9.51 -7.68
N ALA A 453 15.38 9.29 -8.04
CA ALA A 453 14.59 10.14 -8.91
C ALA A 453 13.19 10.42 -8.34
N TRP A 454 12.67 11.61 -8.62
CA TRP A 454 11.38 12.06 -8.11
C TRP A 454 10.21 11.70 -9.04
N TYR A 455 9.12 11.19 -8.47
CA TYR A 455 7.89 10.84 -9.17
C TYR A 455 6.81 11.87 -8.81
N PRO A 456 6.63 12.95 -9.57
CA PRO A 456 5.82 14.08 -9.15
C PRO A 456 4.33 13.77 -9.03
N LYS A 457 3.79 12.91 -9.90
CA LYS A 457 2.36 12.52 -9.89
C LYS A 457 2.00 11.63 -8.71
N TRP A 458 2.92 10.75 -8.34
CA TRP A 458 2.77 9.80 -7.24
C TRP A 458 3.24 10.34 -5.89
N LYS A 459 4.04 11.42 -5.89
CA LYS A 459 4.70 11.97 -4.72
C LYS A 459 5.58 10.91 -4.04
N GLY A 460 6.68 10.55 -4.71
CA GLY A 460 7.61 9.53 -4.23
C GLY A 460 9.02 9.64 -4.80
N LEU A 461 9.98 9.05 -4.09
CA LEU A 461 11.40 9.04 -4.41
C LEU A 461 11.85 7.61 -4.71
N ILE A 462 12.32 7.33 -5.93
CA ILE A 462 12.63 5.98 -6.40
C ILE A 462 14.09 5.86 -6.77
N GLY A 463 14.77 4.84 -6.26
CA GLY A 463 16.16 4.55 -6.57
C GLY A 463 16.34 3.70 -7.83
N PHE A 464 17.39 3.99 -8.59
CA PHE A 464 17.76 3.35 -9.86
C PHE A 464 19.24 2.92 -9.83
N ASN A 465 19.67 1.84 -10.47
CA ASN A 465 18.95 0.97 -11.41
C ASN A 465 17.87 0.14 -10.70
N GLU A 466 16.72 -0.04 -11.34
CA GLU A 466 15.59 -0.74 -10.73
C GLU A 466 15.82 -2.25 -10.67
N SER A 467 15.23 -2.91 -9.67
CA SER A 467 15.08 -4.36 -9.67
C SER A 467 13.75 -4.76 -9.02
N TYR A 468 13.20 -5.91 -9.43
CA TYR A 468 11.96 -6.46 -8.87
C TYR A 468 10.75 -5.52 -8.94
N TYR A 469 10.67 -4.66 -9.97
CA TYR A 469 9.63 -3.64 -10.13
C TYR A 469 9.61 -2.59 -9.01
N SER A 470 10.73 -2.37 -8.33
CA SER A 470 10.97 -1.24 -7.42
C SER A 470 10.62 0.12 -8.03
N GLY A 471 10.78 0.24 -9.36
CA GLY A 471 10.36 1.40 -10.15
C GLY A 471 8.85 1.68 -10.13
N MET A 472 8.04 0.71 -9.68
CA MET A 472 6.58 0.79 -9.46
C MET A 472 6.21 0.66 -7.97
N PHE A 473 7.08 1.12 -7.06
CA PHE A 473 6.88 1.08 -5.60
C PHE A 473 6.91 -0.32 -4.96
N THR A 474 7.16 -1.38 -5.72
CA THR A 474 7.39 -2.72 -5.15
C THR A 474 8.60 -2.69 -4.22
N ASP A 475 8.50 -3.32 -3.05
CA ASP A 475 9.64 -3.63 -2.19
C ASP A 475 10.53 -2.45 -1.76
N ASN A 476 10.03 -1.21 -1.85
CA ASN A 476 10.80 -0.01 -1.51
C ASN A 476 11.34 -0.06 -0.06
N HIS A 477 10.54 -0.55 0.89
CA HIS A 477 11.00 -0.83 2.25
C HIS A 477 12.13 -1.88 2.35
N PHE A 478 12.14 -2.93 1.52
CA PHE A 478 13.23 -3.92 1.50
C PHE A 478 14.51 -3.32 0.93
N HIS A 479 14.41 -2.57 -0.16
CA HIS A 479 15.55 -1.95 -0.81
C HIS A 479 16.11 -0.83 0.07
N TYR A 480 15.27 0.14 0.43
CA TYR A 480 15.67 1.38 1.07
C TYR A 480 15.97 1.21 2.56
N GLY A 481 15.42 0.16 3.19
CA GLY A 481 15.83 -0.27 4.53
C GLY A 481 17.34 -0.55 4.63
N TYR A 482 17.96 -1.12 3.59
CA TYR A 482 19.41 -1.32 3.57
C TYR A 482 20.20 -0.01 3.59
N PHE A 483 19.73 1.02 2.86
CA PHE A 483 20.38 2.33 2.82
C PHE A 483 20.32 3.03 4.18
N ILE A 484 19.14 3.03 4.80
CA ILE A 484 18.95 3.59 6.13
C ILE A 484 19.79 2.82 7.17
N GLN A 485 19.81 1.48 7.08
CA GLN A 485 20.63 0.67 7.98
C GLN A 485 22.13 0.95 7.81
N ALA A 486 22.64 0.99 6.58
CA ALA A 486 24.06 1.25 6.34
C ALA A 486 24.48 2.66 6.77
N ALA A 487 23.63 3.67 6.52
CA ALA A 487 23.85 5.03 7.00
C ALA A 487 23.88 5.09 8.54
N ALA A 488 22.96 4.40 9.21
CA ALA A 488 22.94 4.33 10.68
C ALA A 488 24.20 3.63 11.25
N LEU A 489 24.67 2.54 10.62
CA LEU A 489 25.92 1.87 11.00
C LEU A 489 27.15 2.74 10.72
N CYS A 490 27.16 3.51 9.63
CA CYS A 490 28.21 4.48 9.33
C CYS A 490 28.23 5.62 10.36
N ALA A 491 27.08 6.09 10.82
CA ALA A 491 26.96 7.14 11.84
C ALA A 491 27.57 6.71 13.19
N MET A 492 27.63 5.41 13.49
CA MET A 492 28.36 4.90 14.67
C MET A 492 29.89 5.13 14.58
N ALA A 493 30.42 5.37 13.38
CA ALA A 493 31.83 5.66 13.12
C ALA A 493 32.08 7.13 12.80
N ASP A 494 31.21 7.76 12.01
CA ASP A 494 31.34 9.14 11.55
C ASP A 494 29.95 9.81 11.45
N PRO A 495 29.41 10.33 12.56
CA PRO A 495 28.09 10.96 12.57
C PRO A 495 28.06 12.27 11.76
N ASP A 496 29.17 13.02 11.72
CA ASP A 496 29.25 14.29 11.00
C ASP A 496 29.14 14.11 9.49
N PHE A 497 29.71 13.03 8.95
CA PHE A 497 29.49 12.67 7.54
C PHE A 497 28.02 12.39 7.25
N ILE A 498 27.35 11.57 8.07
CA ILE A 498 25.94 11.22 7.83
C ILE A 498 25.01 12.42 7.98
N ASN A 499 25.31 13.33 8.91
CA ASN A 499 24.53 14.57 9.09
C ASN A 499 24.46 15.41 7.82
N GLN A 500 25.49 15.40 6.97
CA GLN A 500 25.51 16.12 5.69
C GLN A 500 24.46 15.58 4.68
N TYR A 501 24.09 14.31 4.80
CA TYR A 501 23.12 13.61 3.94
C TYR A 501 21.77 13.35 4.63
N SER A 502 21.56 13.90 5.83
CA SER A 502 20.35 13.67 6.64
C SER A 502 19.05 13.98 5.90
N GLY A 503 19.02 15.01 5.06
CA GLY A 503 17.84 15.39 4.28
C GLY A 503 17.42 14.32 3.27
N ILE A 504 18.34 13.85 2.42
CA ILE A 504 18.04 12.82 1.42
C ILE A 504 17.75 11.46 2.08
N LEU A 505 18.47 11.10 3.15
CA LEU A 505 18.18 9.90 3.94
C LEU A 505 16.78 9.96 4.57
N THR A 506 16.35 11.13 5.05
CA THR A 506 15.00 11.34 5.56
C THR A 506 13.96 11.13 4.47
N MET A 507 14.19 11.65 3.26
CA MET A 507 13.30 11.43 2.12
C MET A 507 13.21 9.94 1.74
N ILE A 508 14.33 9.23 1.72
CA ILE A 508 14.40 7.79 1.48
C ILE A 508 13.62 7.00 2.54
N ALA A 509 13.72 7.38 3.83
CA ALA A 509 12.93 6.76 4.90
C ALA A 509 11.43 7.06 4.74
N LYS A 510 11.08 8.32 4.47
CA LYS A 510 9.69 8.75 4.25
C LYS A 510 9.06 8.11 3.03
N GLN A 511 9.85 7.76 2.02
CA GLN A 511 9.34 7.08 0.84
C GLN A 511 8.58 5.79 1.18
N TYR A 512 9.05 4.99 2.15
CA TYR A 512 8.36 3.75 2.53
C TYR A 512 7.64 3.83 3.88
N ALA A 513 8.07 4.71 4.78
CA ALA A 513 7.54 4.82 6.15
C ALA A 513 7.39 6.28 6.61
N ASN A 514 6.74 7.14 5.82
CA ASN A 514 6.46 8.51 6.26
C ASN A 514 5.58 8.51 7.52
N TRP A 515 6.15 8.96 8.63
CA TRP A 515 5.48 9.09 9.93
C TRP A 515 4.69 10.40 10.07
N ASP A 516 4.93 11.37 9.20
CA ASP A 516 4.40 12.72 9.30
C ASP A 516 3.18 12.90 8.39
N ARG A 517 2.00 12.93 9.00
CA ARG A 517 0.72 13.13 8.30
C ARG A 517 0.59 14.50 7.63
N SER A 518 1.38 15.48 8.05
CA SER A 518 1.37 16.81 7.46
C SER A 518 2.27 16.93 6.23
N ASP A 519 3.07 15.90 5.94
CA ASP A 519 3.95 15.90 4.78
C ASP A 519 3.15 15.77 3.48
N ALA A 520 3.24 16.79 2.62
CA ALA A 520 2.59 16.84 1.32
C ALA A 520 3.40 16.17 0.19
N ASN A 521 4.56 15.59 0.50
CA ASN A 521 5.47 14.96 -0.47
C ASN A 521 5.47 13.43 -0.39
N PHE A 522 4.99 12.82 0.69
CA PHE A 522 4.96 11.35 0.82
C PHE A 522 3.67 10.89 1.49
N PRO A 523 3.02 9.81 1.02
CA PRO A 523 1.85 9.26 1.69
C PRO A 523 2.24 8.68 3.04
N PHE A 524 1.35 8.81 4.00
CA PHE A 524 1.53 8.26 5.34
C PHE A 524 1.75 6.75 5.27
N LEU A 525 2.85 6.27 5.87
CA LEU A 525 3.18 4.85 6.03
C LEU A 525 3.03 4.01 4.75
N ARG A 526 3.50 4.48 3.59
CA ARG A 526 3.32 3.84 2.27
C ARG A 526 3.29 2.30 2.28
N THR A 527 4.29 1.63 2.88
CA THR A 527 4.39 0.15 2.83
C THR A 527 3.75 -0.57 4.01
N PHE A 528 3.16 0.15 4.96
CA PHE A 528 2.63 -0.42 6.20
C PHE A 528 1.12 -0.14 6.30
N ASP A 529 0.35 -1.22 6.25
CA ASP A 529 -1.06 -1.25 6.66
C ASP A 529 -1.11 -1.35 8.19
N PRO A 530 -1.61 -0.33 8.90
CA PRO A 530 -1.58 -0.23 10.37
C PRO A 530 -2.03 -1.46 11.15
#